data_AF-A0A7J6TQ82-F1
#
_entry.id   AF-A0A7J6TQ82-F1
#
_cell.length_a   1.000
_cell.length_b   1.000
_cell.length_c   1.000
_cell.angle_alpha   90.00
_cell.angle_beta   90.00
_cell.angle_gamma   90.00
#
_symmetry.space_group_name_H-M   'P 1'
#
loop_
_entity.id
_entity.type
_entity.pdbx_description
1 polymer ?
#
loop_
_entity_poly.entity_id
_entity_poly.type
_entity_poly.pdbx_seq_one_letter_code
_entity_poly.pdbx_strand_id
1 'polypeptide(L)'
;FTCPECSRALQSKGIYPSAELIEGSGGRVWFCQERYQCPASHAGGKAAKDFRSSDNRLLSQLPICLREQLPYTQSYLSGVETRILNFLLDRRGNALSIAGLSRMVETLQRAEYERAELAYYSACHRHQVLARVVHPNYPPFPPLPPARTPIFWKRLFASFIYAHWGELVSQMCSVGGSILKVDGSKKVAKQILEAGSASWLVTMYNENSEVVKSIFSNDESEVELKRLAVDLMDRYERNQWEPPRVLYVDKDCCQGAS
;
A
#
# COMPACT_ATOMS: atom_id res chain seq x y z
N PHE A 1 -17.72 -12.05 -16.02
CA PHE A 1 -17.31 -10.65 -16.21
C PHE A 1 -17.85 -10.08 -17.51
N THR A 2 -18.24 -8.80 -17.49
CA THR A 2 -18.59 -8.04 -18.70
C THR A 2 -17.41 -7.16 -19.12
N CYS A 3 -17.33 -6.86 -20.42
CA CYS A 3 -16.28 -6.02 -20.96
C CYS A 3 -16.46 -4.56 -20.46
N PRO A 4 -15.43 -3.92 -19.88
CA PRO A 4 -15.53 -2.54 -19.41
C PRO A 4 -15.82 -1.50 -20.50
N GLU A 5 -15.63 -1.85 -21.78
CA GLU A 5 -15.73 -0.91 -22.92
C GLU A 5 -17.01 -1.08 -23.74
N CYS A 6 -17.61 -2.27 -23.76
CA CYS A 6 -18.81 -2.54 -24.55
C CYS A 6 -19.89 -3.33 -23.81
N SER A 7 -19.67 -3.62 -22.53
CA SER A 7 -20.58 -4.33 -21.62
C SER A 7 -21.01 -5.74 -22.04
N ARG A 8 -20.43 -6.29 -23.11
CA ARG A 8 -20.69 -7.68 -23.54
C ARG A 8 -20.00 -8.69 -22.62
N ALA A 9 -20.54 -9.90 -22.53
CA ALA A 9 -19.93 -10.98 -21.76
C ALA A 9 -18.54 -11.33 -22.31
N LEU A 10 -17.55 -11.43 -21.42
CA LEU A 10 -16.21 -11.87 -21.75
C LEU A 10 -16.14 -13.40 -21.81
N GLN A 11 -15.30 -13.93 -22.71
CA GLN A 11 -15.04 -15.37 -22.83
C GLN A 11 -13.73 -15.73 -22.12
N SER A 12 -13.73 -16.80 -21.33
CA SER A 12 -12.49 -17.38 -20.81
C SER A 12 -11.67 -18.00 -21.95
N LYS A 13 -10.37 -17.72 -21.97
CA LYS A 13 -9.40 -18.24 -22.93
C LYS A 13 -8.21 -18.93 -22.25
N GLY A 14 -8.42 -19.43 -21.02
CA GLY A 14 -7.42 -20.15 -20.23
C GLY A 14 -6.46 -19.24 -19.48
N ILE A 15 -5.26 -19.72 -19.19
CA ILE A 15 -4.26 -19.00 -18.39
C ILE A 15 -3.62 -17.87 -19.23
N TYR A 16 -3.45 -16.70 -18.62
CA TYR A 16 -2.77 -15.56 -19.20
C TYR A 16 -1.27 -15.88 -19.38
N PRO A 17 -0.64 -15.55 -20.53
CA PRO A 17 0.74 -15.98 -20.82
C PRO A 17 1.82 -15.47 -19.85
N SER A 18 1.52 -14.42 -19.08
CA SER A 18 2.43 -13.85 -18.09
C SER A 18 1.90 -14.13 -16.70
N ALA A 19 2.74 -14.72 -15.85
CA ALA A 19 2.52 -14.73 -14.41
C ALA A 19 2.94 -13.40 -13.79
N GLU A 20 2.34 -13.05 -12.65
CA GLU A 20 2.71 -11.87 -11.87
C GLU A 20 3.48 -12.30 -10.63
N LEU A 21 4.53 -11.54 -10.29
CA LEU A 21 5.27 -11.79 -9.07
C LEU A 21 4.63 -11.02 -7.91
N ILE A 22 4.20 -11.75 -6.88
CA ILE A 22 3.60 -11.19 -5.66
C ILE A 22 4.63 -11.24 -4.54
N GLU A 23 4.89 -10.09 -3.92
CA GLU A 23 5.68 -9.98 -2.71
C GLU A 23 4.80 -10.35 -1.51
N GLY A 24 5.09 -11.49 -0.86
CA GLY A 24 4.38 -11.96 0.32
C GLY A 24 5.28 -12.00 1.56
N SER A 25 4.65 -12.09 2.72
CA SER A 25 5.33 -12.26 4.01
C SER A 25 6.08 -13.60 4.08
N GLY A 26 5.53 -14.64 3.47
CA GLY A 26 6.15 -15.97 3.31
C GLY A 26 7.02 -16.13 2.07
N GLY A 27 7.50 -15.03 1.48
CA GLY A 27 8.32 -15.05 0.27
C GLY A 27 7.56 -14.64 -1.00
N ARG A 28 8.21 -14.82 -2.14
CA ARG A 28 7.67 -14.40 -3.45
C ARG A 28 6.94 -15.54 -4.13
N VAL A 29 5.72 -15.27 -4.58
CA VAL A 29 4.87 -16.26 -5.26
C VAL A 29 4.52 -15.75 -6.64
N TRP A 30 4.58 -16.65 -7.63
CA TRP A 30 4.09 -16.38 -8.97
C TRP A 30 2.59 -16.66 -9.02
N PHE A 31 1.82 -15.65 -9.42
CA PHE A 31 0.39 -15.73 -9.54
C PHE A 31 -0.02 -15.80 -11.01
N CYS A 32 -0.58 -16.94 -11.39
CA CYS A 32 -1.15 -17.14 -12.73
C CYS A 32 -2.59 -16.65 -12.76
N GLN A 33 -2.96 -15.99 -13.86
CA GLN A 33 -4.25 -15.33 -13.99
C GLN A 33 -5.06 -15.94 -15.12
N GLU A 34 -6.38 -15.86 -15.02
CA GLU A 34 -7.25 -16.23 -16.12
C GLU A 34 -7.28 -15.11 -17.16
N ARG A 35 -7.23 -15.48 -18.44
CA ARG A 35 -7.34 -14.58 -19.57
C ARG A 35 -8.80 -14.56 -20.03
N TYR A 36 -9.35 -13.36 -20.06
CA TYR A 36 -10.66 -13.09 -20.62
C TYR A 36 -10.52 -12.33 -21.94
N GLN A 37 -11.28 -12.71 -22.95
CA GLN A 37 -11.27 -12.04 -24.25
C GLN A 37 -12.65 -11.49 -24.57
N CYS A 38 -12.71 -10.25 -25.06
CA CYS A 38 -13.94 -9.69 -25.58
C CYS A 38 -14.18 -10.17 -27.02
N PRO A 39 -15.37 -10.71 -27.34
CA PRO A 39 -15.69 -11.15 -28.69
C PRO A 39 -15.94 -10.00 -29.67
N ALA A 40 -16.05 -8.75 -29.19
CA ALA A 40 -16.28 -7.58 -30.03
C ALA A 40 -14.96 -6.91 -30.45
N SER A 41 -14.92 -6.44 -31.70
CA SER A 41 -13.90 -5.50 -32.16
C SER A 41 -14.16 -4.13 -31.55
N HIS A 42 -13.21 -3.61 -30.78
CA HIS A 42 -13.28 -2.28 -30.16
C HIS A 42 -12.81 -1.19 -31.14
N ALA A 43 -13.26 0.05 -30.92
CA ALA A 43 -13.00 1.19 -31.80
C ALA A 43 -11.48 1.37 -32.01
N GLY A 44 -11.02 1.19 -33.26
CA GLY A 44 -9.60 1.24 -33.64
C GLY A 44 -9.11 0.09 -34.51
N GLY A 45 -9.97 -0.87 -34.88
CA GLY A 45 -9.65 -1.92 -35.87
C GLY A 45 -8.61 -2.96 -35.41
N LYS A 46 -8.22 -2.95 -34.13
CA LYS A 46 -7.33 -3.98 -33.57
C LYS A 46 -8.13 -5.19 -33.11
N ALA A 47 -7.47 -6.35 -33.18
CA ALA A 47 -7.98 -7.67 -32.81
C ALA A 47 -8.67 -7.70 -31.43
N ALA A 48 -9.40 -8.78 -31.17
CA ALA A 48 -10.09 -9.05 -29.90
C ALA A 48 -9.22 -8.68 -28.69
N LYS A 49 -9.78 -7.87 -27.78
CA LYS A 49 -9.04 -7.32 -26.64
C LYS A 49 -9.03 -8.33 -25.49
N ASP A 50 -7.83 -8.58 -24.97
CA ASP A 50 -7.60 -9.46 -23.83
C ASP A 50 -7.57 -8.65 -22.53
N PHE A 51 -8.14 -9.24 -21.48
CA PHE A 51 -8.21 -8.73 -20.13
C PHE A 51 -7.69 -9.81 -19.18
N ARG A 52 -7.02 -9.39 -18.11
CA ARG A 52 -6.59 -10.30 -17.03
C ARG A 52 -7.67 -10.37 -15.97
N SER A 53 -7.80 -11.50 -15.28
CA SER A 53 -8.72 -11.66 -14.15
C SER A 53 -8.45 -10.67 -13.00
N SER A 54 -7.25 -10.12 -12.93
CA SER A 54 -6.78 -9.09 -12.00
C SER A 54 -7.11 -7.65 -12.38
N ASP A 55 -7.66 -7.40 -13.57
CA ASP A 55 -7.96 -6.04 -14.01
C ASP A 55 -8.96 -5.39 -13.05
N ASN A 56 -8.60 -4.25 -12.45
CA ASN A 56 -9.42 -3.53 -11.49
C ASN A 56 -10.83 -3.22 -12.02
N ARG A 57 -11.00 -3.05 -13.34
CA ARG A 57 -12.29 -2.80 -13.99
C ARG A 57 -13.17 -4.05 -14.09
N LEU A 58 -12.56 -5.24 -14.02
CA LEU A 58 -13.27 -6.51 -13.90
C LEU A 58 -13.55 -6.80 -12.43
N LEU A 59 -12.54 -6.65 -11.57
CA LEU A 59 -12.69 -6.87 -10.13
C LEU A 59 -13.76 -5.96 -9.52
N SER A 60 -13.93 -4.72 -10.00
CA SER A 60 -14.98 -3.81 -9.55
C SER A 60 -16.41 -4.32 -9.79
N GLN A 61 -16.59 -5.30 -10.68
CA GLN A 61 -17.89 -5.95 -10.92
C GLN A 61 -18.22 -6.99 -9.85
N LEU A 62 -17.23 -7.41 -9.06
CA LEU A 62 -17.45 -8.36 -7.97
C LEU A 62 -18.03 -7.66 -6.73
N PRO A 63 -18.91 -8.35 -5.98
CA PRO A 63 -19.31 -7.94 -4.64
C PRO A 63 -18.10 -7.60 -3.76
N ILE A 64 -18.25 -6.61 -2.88
CA ILE A 64 -17.18 -6.15 -1.98
C ILE A 64 -16.61 -7.33 -1.17
N CYS A 65 -17.46 -8.21 -0.64
CA CYS A 65 -17.03 -9.37 0.14
C CYS A 65 -16.08 -10.32 -0.61
N LEU A 66 -16.20 -10.44 -1.94
CA LEU A 66 -15.29 -11.26 -2.75
C LEU A 66 -14.01 -10.51 -3.12
N ARG A 67 -14.07 -9.18 -3.26
CA ARG A 67 -12.88 -8.35 -3.48
C ARG A 67 -11.96 -8.36 -2.26
N GLU A 68 -12.52 -8.25 -1.06
CA GLU A 68 -11.78 -8.29 0.22
C GLU A 68 -11.11 -9.64 0.49
N GLN A 69 -11.58 -10.72 -0.14
CA GLN A 69 -10.93 -12.03 -0.03
C GLN A 69 -9.60 -12.12 -0.80
N LEU A 70 -9.30 -11.15 -1.67
CA LEU A 70 -8.03 -11.13 -2.40
C LEU A 70 -6.90 -10.76 -1.43
N PRO A 71 -5.91 -11.64 -1.21
CA PRO A 71 -4.88 -11.42 -0.21
C PRO A 71 -3.82 -10.39 -0.64
N TYR A 72 -3.94 -9.82 -1.85
CA TYR A 72 -2.90 -8.99 -2.45
C TYR A 72 -3.47 -7.74 -3.13
N THR A 73 -2.68 -6.66 -3.12
CA THR A 73 -2.87 -5.46 -3.93
C THR A 73 -1.99 -5.54 -5.17
N GLN A 74 -2.56 -5.30 -6.36
CA GLN A 74 -1.85 -5.46 -7.63
C GLN A 74 -1.44 -4.13 -8.28
N SER A 75 -0.36 -4.21 -9.05
CA SER A 75 0.02 -3.30 -10.11
C SER A 75 0.08 -4.07 -11.44
N TYR A 76 0.41 -3.40 -12.54
CA TYR A 76 0.36 -3.96 -13.90
C TYR A 76 1.13 -5.28 -14.13
N LEU A 77 2.21 -5.58 -13.39
CA LEU A 77 3.00 -6.82 -13.55
C LEU A 77 3.50 -7.41 -12.23
N SER A 78 3.03 -6.90 -11.09
CA SER A 78 3.51 -7.31 -9.77
C SER A 78 2.49 -6.93 -8.71
N GLY A 79 2.49 -7.67 -7.61
CA GLY A 79 1.60 -7.40 -6.48
C GLY A 79 2.34 -7.47 -5.15
N VAL A 80 1.62 -7.12 -4.11
CA VAL A 80 2.06 -7.28 -2.72
C VAL A 80 0.90 -7.80 -1.91
N GLU A 81 1.17 -8.70 -0.97
CA GLU A 81 0.20 -9.08 0.06
C GLU A 81 -0.32 -7.84 0.80
N THR A 82 -1.64 -7.67 0.90
CA THR A 82 -2.28 -6.46 1.46
C THR A 82 -1.82 -6.20 2.89
N ARG A 83 -1.56 -7.26 3.67
CA ARG A 83 -1.05 -7.17 5.05
C ARG A 83 0.31 -6.47 5.15
N ILE A 84 1.16 -6.57 4.13
CA ILE A 84 2.46 -5.88 4.11
C ILE A 84 2.25 -4.37 4.01
N LEU A 85 1.25 -3.92 3.25
CA LEU A 85 0.94 -2.49 3.13
C LEU A 85 0.35 -1.92 4.41
N ASN A 86 -0.29 -2.73 5.25
CA ASN A 86 -0.81 -2.28 6.54
C ASN A 86 0.30 -1.81 7.50
N PHE A 87 1.55 -2.28 7.35
CA PHE A 87 2.67 -1.77 8.16
C PHE A 87 3.02 -0.30 7.83
N LEU A 88 2.60 0.21 6.67
CA LEU A 88 2.72 1.63 6.32
C LEU A 88 1.56 2.48 6.90
N LEU A 89 0.52 1.84 7.43
CA LEU A 89 -0.67 2.50 7.98
C LEU A 89 -0.69 2.59 9.51
N ASP A 90 0.29 2.04 10.23
CA ASP A 90 0.21 1.97 11.70
C ASP A 90 0.06 3.36 12.33
N ARG A 91 -1.09 3.57 12.96
CA ARG A 91 -1.57 4.86 13.49
C ARG A 91 -0.94 5.25 14.81
N ARG A 92 -0.26 4.33 15.51
CA ARG A 92 0.34 4.58 16.82
C ARG A 92 1.73 5.22 16.74
N GLY A 93 2.04 5.89 15.63
CA GLY A 93 3.36 6.45 15.36
C GLY A 93 4.46 5.42 15.01
N ASN A 94 4.10 4.14 14.88
CA ASN A 94 5.03 3.05 14.56
C ASN A 94 5.01 2.64 13.08
N ALA A 95 4.32 3.40 12.22
CA ALA A 95 4.30 3.14 10.78
C ALA A 95 5.72 3.06 10.23
N LEU A 96 6.00 2.01 9.47
CA LEU A 96 7.28 1.87 8.82
C LEU A 96 7.42 2.94 7.74
N SER A 97 8.62 3.51 7.61
CA SER A 97 8.97 4.21 6.38
C SER A 97 9.03 3.22 5.21
N ILE A 98 8.91 3.71 3.97
CA ILE A 98 9.08 2.87 2.77
C ILE A 98 10.42 2.12 2.80
N ALA A 99 11.50 2.75 3.28
CA ALA A 99 12.79 2.10 3.42
C ALA A 99 12.78 1.02 4.51
N GLY A 100 12.11 1.30 5.63
CA GLY A 100 11.89 0.32 6.70
C GLY A 100 11.10 -0.89 6.22
N LEU A 101 10.03 -0.67 5.45
CA LEU A 101 9.24 -1.72 4.83
C LEU A 101 10.08 -2.55 3.86
N SER A 102 10.81 -1.91 2.93
CA SER A 102 11.68 -2.62 1.99
C SER A 102 12.63 -3.56 2.74
N ARG A 103 13.32 -3.03 3.75
CA ARG A 103 14.30 -3.81 4.53
C ARG A 103 13.63 -4.98 5.26
N MET A 104 12.47 -4.75 5.89
CA MET A 104 11.72 -5.81 6.56
C MET A 104 11.33 -6.93 5.60
N VAL A 105 10.77 -6.57 4.44
CA VAL A 105 10.37 -7.56 3.42
C VAL A 105 11.59 -8.30 2.88
N GLU A 106 12.70 -7.63 2.63
CA GLU A 106 13.96 -8.26 2.21
C GLU A 106 14.49 -9.25 3.25
N THR A 107 14.43 -8.90 4.54
CA THR A 107 14.82 -9.82 5.63
C THR A 107 13.96 -11.07 5.64
N LEU A 108 12.64 -10.94 5.54
CA LEU A 108 11.73 -12.09 5.48
C LEU A 108 11.99 -12.96 4.25
N GLN A 109 12.19 -12.34 3.09
CA GLN A 109 12.46 -13.06 1.84
C GLN A 109 13.78 -13.80 1.86
N ARG A 110 14.81 -13.19 2.46
CA ARG A 110 16.12 -13.84 2.62
C ARG A 110 16.01 -15.06 3.53
N ALA A 111 15.29 -14.95 4.65
CA ALA A 111 15.10 -16.07 5.58
C ALA A 111 14.36 -17.25 4.92
N GLU A 112 13.31 -16.98 4.14
CA GLU A 112 12.60 -18.03 3.40
C GLU A 112 13.46 -18.64 2.28
N TYR A 113 14.25 -17.82 1.59
CA TYR A 113 15.20 -18.29 0.58
C TYR A 113 16.24 -19.24 1.19
N GLU A 114 16.88 -18.86 2.29
CA GLU A 114 17.89 -19.67 2.97
C GLU A 114 17.28 -21.00 3.46
N ARG A 115 16.03 -20.97 3.95
CA ARG A 115 15.29 -22.19 4.33
C ARG A 115 15.04 -23.10 3.13
N ALA A 116 14.58 -22.55 2.01
CA ALA A 116 14.29 -23.31 0.79
C ALA A 116 15.57 -23.87 0.15
N GLU A 117 16.65 -23.10 0.16
CA GLU A 117 17.97 -23.51 -0.32
C GLU A 117 18.51 -24.69 0.49
N LEU A 118 18.46 -24.61 1.82
CA LEU A 118 18.87 -25.70 2.70
C LEU A 118 18.04 -26.97 2.47
N ALA A 119 16.72 -26.83 2.33
CA ALA A 119 15.82 -27.95 2.06
C ALA A 119 16.14 -28.61 0.71
N TYR A 120 16.42 -27.80 -0.33
CA TYR A 120 16.81 -28.29 -1.65
C TYR A 120 18.11 -29.10 -1.58
N TYR A 121 19.18 -28.55 -1.01
CA TYR A 121 20.45 -29.27 -0.93
C TYR A 121 20.37 -30.51 -0.04
N SER A 122 19.57 -30.47 1.04
CA SER A 122 19.27 -31.64 1.86
C SER A 122 18.58 -32.75 1.05
N ALA A 123 17.60 -32.41 0.20
CA ALA A 123 16.92 -33.35 -0.66
C ALA A 123 17.84 -33.93 -1.75
N CYS A 124 18.65 -33.10 -2.40
CA CYS A 124 19.66 -33.53 -3.36
C CYS A 124 20.67 -34.51 -2.75
N HIS A 125 21.15 -34.20 -1.54
CA HIS A 125 22.07 -35.08 -0.81
C HIS A 125 21.40 -36.41 -0.45
N ARG A 126 20.16 -36.37 0.08
CA ARG A 126 19.38 -37.58 0.40
C ARG A 126 19.18 -38.46 -0.82
N HIS A 127 18.77 -37.88 -1.95
CA HIS A 127 18.62 -38.62 -3.20
C HIS A 127 19.95 -39.23 -3.66
N GLN A 128 21.05 -38.47 -3.60
CA GLN A 128 22.37 -38.96 -3.98
C GLN A 128 22.77 -40.20 -3.17
N VAL A 129 22.57 -40.18 -1.85
CA VAL A 129 22.87 -41.29 -0.94
C VAL A 129 21.98 -42.50 -1.22
N LEU A 130 20.66 -42.30 -1.30
CA LEU A 130 19.69 -43.39 -1.48
C LEU A 130 19.78 -44.04 -2.87
N ALA A 131 19.94 -43.23 -3.92
CA ALA A 131 20.04 -43.71 -5.30
C ALA A 131 21.48 -44.06 -5.70
N ARG A 132 22.46 -43.94 -4.78
CA ARG A 132 23.90 -44.23 -5.01
C ARG A 132 24.47 -43.53 -6.24
N VAL A 133 24.05 -42.28 -6.48
CA VAL A 133 24.49 -41.50 -7.64
C VAL A 133 25.91 -40.98 -7.39
N VAL A 134 26.87 -41.45 -8.18
CA VAL A 134 28.30 -41.10 -8.03
C VAL A 134 28.58 -39.67 -8.53
N HIS A 135 27.93 -39.25 -9.61
CA HIS A 135 28.08 -37.92 -10.21
C HIS A 135 26.72 -37.27 -10.43
N PRO A 136 26.10 -36.70 -9.38
CA PRO A 136 24.83 -36.02 -9.53
C PRO A 136 24.99 -34.75 -10.37
N ASN A 137 24.11 -34.56 -11.34
CA ASN A 137 24.01 -33.33 -12.13
C ASN A 137 22.72 -32.59 -11.75
N TYR A 138 22.65 -32.13 -10.49
CA TYR A 138 21.52 -31.30 -10.05
C TYR A 138 21.72 -29.87 -10.53
N PRO A 139 20.65 -29.18 -10.96
CA PRO A 139 20.73 -27.75 -11.23
C PRO A 139 21.09 -26.99 -9.94
N PRO A 140 21.80 -25.86 -10.03
CA PRO A 140 22.00 -25.00 -8.85
C PRO A 140 20.65 -24.47 -8.35
N PHE A 141 20.55 -24.21 -7.05
CA PHE A 141 19.37 -23.53 -6.52
C PHE A 141 19.23 -22.15 -7.17
N PRO A 142 18.03 -21.73 -7.60
CA PRO A 142 17.85 -20.43 -8.27
C PRO A 142 18.31 -19.28 -7.39
N PRO A 143 18.95 -18.22 -7.94
CA PRO A 143 19.41 -17.10 -7.13
C PRO A 143 18.25 -16.28 -6.57
N LEU A 144 18.45 -15.68 -5.40
CA LEU A 144 17.48 -14.75 -4.79
C LEU A 144 17.28 -13.55 -5.74
N PRO A 145 16.03 -13.24 -6.18
CA PRO A 145 15.84 -12.12 -7.08
C PRO A 145 16.06 -10.78 -6.34
N PRO A 146 16.43 -9.71 -7.05
CA PRO A 146 16.81 -8.44 -6.42
C PRO A 146 15.67 -7.82 -5.59
N ALA A 147 16.05 -6.99 -4.63
CA ALA A 147 15.11 -6.19 -3.85
C ALA A 147 14.27 -5.26 -4.74
N ARG A 148 13.05 -4.95 -4.27
CA ARG A 148 12.17 -4.01 -4.97
C ARG A 148 12.58 -2.57 -4.69
N THR A 149 12.46 -1.71 -5.70
CA THR A 149 12.84 -0.30 -5.58
C THR A 149 11.83 0.47 -4.69
N PRO A 150 12.24 1.58 -4.06
CA PRO A 150 11.30 2.42 -3.29
C PRO A 150 10.11 2.93 -4.12
N ILE A 151 10.29 3.14 -5.42
CA ILE A 151 9.23 3.59 -6.33
C ILE A 151 8.14 2.52 -6.46
N PHE A 152 8.51 1.23 -6.46
CA PHE A 152 7.56 0.12 -6.48
C PHE A 152 6.61 0.17 -5.28
N TRP A 153 7.19 0.28 -4.07
CA TRP A 153 6.41 0.35 -2.82
C TRP A 153 5.49 1.56 -2.79
N LYS A 154 5.99 2.73 -3.18
CA LYS A 154 5.17 3.96 -3.25
C LYS A 154 3.98 3.82 -4.19
N ARG A 155 4.17 3.23 -5.38
CA ARG A 155 3.09 3.05 -6.37
C ARG A 155 2.01 2.10 -5.86
N LEU A 156 2.40 0.97 -5.29
CA LEU A 156 1.45 0.00 -4.72
C LEU A 156 0.72 0.58 -3.51
N PHE A 157 1.44 1.26 -2.63
CA PHE A 157 0.83 1.92 -1.49
C PHE A 157 -0.16 3.00 -1.93
N ALA A 158 0.17 3.83 -2.91
CA ALA A 158 -0.77 4.81 -3.46
C ALA A 158 -2.03 4.12 -4.01
N SER A 159 -1.89 3.06 -4.81
CA SER A 159 -3.03 2.29 -5.32
C SER A 159 -3.89 1.72 -4.19
N PHE A 160 -3.26 1.22 -3.13
CA PHE A 160 -3.95 0.71 -1.95
C PHE A 160 -4.72 1.82 -1.22
N ILE A 161 -4.09 2.99 -0.99
CA ILE A 161 -4.75 4.15 -0.37
C ILE A 161 -5.95 4.61 -1.20
N TYR A 162 -5.82 4.69 -2.53
CA TYR A 162 -6.93 5.07 -3.40
C TYR A 162 -8.10 4.09 -3.32
N ALA A 163 -7.82 2.79 -3.25
CA ALA A 163 -8.85 1.77 -3.13
C ALA A 163 -9.60 1.83 -1.78
N HIS A 164 -8.91 2.22 -0.70
CA HIS A 164 -9.45 2.26 0.66
C HIS A 164 -9.72 3.69 1.15
N TRP A 165 -9.73 4.68 0.24
CA TRP A 165 -9.77 6.10 0.61
C TRP A 165 -10.97 6.43 1.51
N GLY A 166 -12.16 5.94 1.17
CA GLY A 166 -13.37 6.19 1.95
C GLY A 166 -13.29 5.66 3.38
N GLU A 167 -12.75 4.45 3.55
CA GLU A 167 -12.56 3.84 4.87
C GLU A 167 -11.51 4.60 5.67
N LEU A 168 -10.37 4.91 5.05
CA LEU A 168 -9.28 5.63 5.70
C LEU A 168 -9.72 7.03 6.15
N VAL A 169 -10.46 7.75 5.31
CA VAL A 169 -11.05 9.05 5.67
C VAL A 169 -12.05 8.89 6.80
N SER A 170 -12.97 7.93 6.71
CA SER A 170 -13.95 7.68 7.77
C SER A 170 -13.27 7.39 9.11
N GLN A 171 -12.21 6.58 9.08
CA GLN A 171 -11.45 6.24 10.28
C GLN A 171 -10.68 7.43 10.85
N MET A 172 -10.05 8.27 10.01
CA MET A 172 -9.43 9.52 10.49
C MET A 172 -10.47 10.48 11.08
N CYS A 173 -11.65 10.58 10.46
CA CYS A 173 -12.73 11.43 10.93
C CYS A 173 -13.39 10.93 12.22
N SER A 174 -13.24 9.65 12.57
CA SER A 174 -13.72 9.07 13.83
C SER A 174 -12.74 9.22 15.01
N VAL A 175 -11.57 9.84 14.81
CA VAL A 175 -10.59 10.06 15.86
C VAL A 175 -10.72 11.49 16.42
N GLY A 176 -10.87 11.57 17.74
CA GLY A 176 -10.80 12.79 18.55
C GLY A 176 -9.69 12.71 19.59
N GLY A 177 -9.71 13.61 20.58
CA GLY A 177 -8.76 13.65 21.68
C GLY A 177 -9.01 14.81 22.63
N SER A 178 -8.64 14.65 23.90
CA SER A 178 -8.74 15.73 24.88
C SER A 178 -7.53 16.66 24.87
N ILE A 179 -6.37 16.18 24.39
CA ILE A 179 -5.12 16.93 24.34
C ILE A 179 -4.62 16.89 22.90
N LEU A 180 -4.52 18.06 22.28
CA LEU A 180 -4.16 18.18 20.88
C LEU A 180 -2.79 18.84 20.72
N LYS A 181 -1.92 18.16 19.97
CA LYS A 181 -0.63 18.65 19.51
C LYS A 181 -0.76 19.13 18.07
N VAL A 182 -0.31 20.36 17.79
CA VAL A 182 -0.22 20.91 16.44
C VAL A 182 1.24 20.88 15.99
N ASP A 183 1.48 20.34 14.79
CA ASP A 183 2.76 20.35 14.10
C ASP A 183 2.58 20.87 12.67
N GLY A 184 3.58 21.56 12.15
CA GLY A 184 3.53 22.20 10.84
C GLY A 184 4.74 21.87 9.99
N SER A 185 4.54 21.26 8.82
CA SER A 185 5.64 20.87 7.91
C SER A 185 5.61 21.60 6.56
N LYS A 186 6.64 22.41 6.30
CA LYS A 186 6.86 23.05 4.98
C LYS A 186 7.46 22.07 3.97
N LYS A 187 8.29 21.13 4.46
CA LYS A 187 8.98 20.14 3.63
C LYS A 187 8.00 19.17 3.00
N VAL A 188 7.04 18.67 3.79
CA VAL A 188 6.03 17.73 3.30
C VAL A 188 5.05 18.44 2.35
N ALA A 189 4.65 19.68 2.65
CA ALA A 189 3.79 20.47 1.77
C ALA A 189 4.38 20.62 0.36
N LYS A 190 5.67 20.98 0.26
CA LYS A 190 6.40 21.07 -1.03
C LYS A 190 6.56 19.75 -1.78
N GLN A 191 6.48 18.62 -1.08
CA GLN A 191 6.56 17.29 -1.72
C GLN A 191 5.23 16.82 -2.29
N ILE A 192 4.12 17.27 -1.70
CA ILE A 192 2.77 16.81 -2.07
C ILE A 192 2.13 17.74 -3.10
N LEU A 193 2.31 19.05 -2.94
CA LEU A 193 1.78 20.06 -3.85
C LEU A 193 2.89 20.55 -4.78
N GLU A 194 2.57 20.68 -6.07
CA GLU A 194 3.45 21.36 -7.03
C GLU A 194 3.81 22.76 -6.51
N ALA A 195 5.03 23.19 -6.80
CA ALA A 195 5.61 24.42 -6.26
C ALA A 195 4.67 25.63 -6.47
N GLY A 196 3.98 26.07 -5.41
CA GLY A 196 3.19 27.29 -5.40
C GLY A 196 1.76 27.20 -4.86
N SER A 197 1.20 26.00 -4.63
CA SER A 197 -0.24 25.88 -4.24
C SER A 197 -0.54 25.87 -2.73
N ALA A 198 0.41 25.44 -1.90
CA ALA A 198 0.39 25.69 -0.45
C ALA A 198 1.81 25.65 0.11
N SER A 199 2.08 26.44 1.15
CA SER A 199 3.42 26.54 1.74
C SER A 199 3.62 25.66 2.96
N TRP A 200 2.54 25.16 3.55
CA TRP A 200 2.56 24.46 4.83
C TRP A 200 1.51 23.35 4.92
N LEU A 201 1.85 22.26 5.61
CA LEU A 201 0.93 21.21 6.01
C LEU A 201 0.84 21.26 7.53
N VAL A 202 -0.33 21.65 8.06
CA VAL A 202 -0.60 21.67 9.50
C VAL A 202 -1.31 20.38 9.85
N THR A 203 -0.75 19.63 10.80
CA THR A 203 -1.31 18.37 11.29
C THR A 203 -1.55 18.45 12.80
N MET A 204 -2.70 17.97 13.22
CA MET A 204 -3.12 17.86 14.62
C MET A 204 -3.11 16.40 15.04
N TYR A 205 -2.52 16.12 16.20
CA TYR A 205 -2.45 14.79 16.80
C TYR A 205 -3.14 14.80 18.16
N ASN A 206 -3.73 13.67 18.57
CA ASN A 206 -4.27 13.49 19.92
C ASN A 206 -3.20 12.99 20.91
N GLU A 207 -3.62 12.78 22.16
CA GLU A 207 -2.81 12.20 23.24
C GLU A 207 -2.19 10.83 22.92
N ASN A 208 -2.77 10.09 21.95
CA ASN A 208 -2.28 8.79 21.50
C ASN A 208 -1.38 8.89 20.26
N SER A 209 -0.98 10.10 19.86
CA SER A 209 -0.22 10.38 18.63
C SER A 209 -0.94 9.99 17.33
N GLU A 210 -2.26 9.86 17.37
CA GLU A 210 -3.06 9.60 16.18
C GLU A 210 -3.39 10.91 15.47
N VAL A 211 -3.37 10.90 14.14
CA VAL A 211 -3.71 12.07 13.33
C VAL A 211 -5.20 12.36 13.45
N VAL A 212 -5.53 13.49 14.07
CA VAL A 212 -6.88 14.00 14.24
C VAL A 212 -7.31 14.75 12.99
N LYS A 213 -6.45 15.60 12.43
CA LYS A 213 -6.75 16.42 11.25
C LYS A 213 -5.49 16.93 10.58
N SER A 214 -5.49 17.01 9.26
CA SER A 214 -4.42 17.65 8.48
C SER A 214 -5.01 18.58 7.43
N ILE A 215 -4.43 19.77 7.29
CA ILE A 215 -4.80 20.73 6.23
C ILE A 215 -3.55 21.31 5.56
N PHE A 216 -3.67 21.62 4.28
CA PHE A 216 -2.71 22.48 3.60
C PHE A 216 -3.08 23.94 3.83
N SER A 217 -2.06 24.75 4.17
CA SER A 217 -2.19 26.19 4.38
C SER A 217 -1.17 26.94 3.53
N ASN A 218 -1.54 28.14 3.08
CA ASN A 218 -0.66 29.04 2.33
C ASN A 218 0.32 29.79 3.21
N ASP A 219 0.04 29.92 4.50
CA ASP A 219 0.89 30.58 5.49
C ASP A 219 0.60 30.07 6.92
N GLU A 220 1.34 30.59 7.90
CA GLU A 220 1.12 30.32 9.33
C GLU A 220 0.14 31.32 9.97
N SER A 221 -0.70 31.98 9.17
CA SER A 221 -1.55 33.05 9.68
C SER A 221 -2.58 32.53 10.68
N GLU A 222 -2.92 33.40 11.63
CA GLU A 222 -4.00 33.16 12.59
C GLU A 222 -5.34 32.88 11.88
N VAL A 223 -5.55 33.43 10.68
CA VAL A 223 -6.77 33.24 9.88
C VAL A 223 -6.92 31.79 9.45
N GLU A 224 -5.88 31.18 8.87
CA GLU A 224 -5.92 29.79 8.42
C GLU A 224 -6.00 28.82 9.62
N LEU A 225 -5.30 29.12 10.72
CA LEU A 225 -5.40 28.34 11.96
C LEU A 225 -6.79 28.44 12.61
N LYS A 226 -7.45 29.60 12.56
CA LYS A 226 -8.83 29.75 13.04
C LYS A 226 -9.81 28.92 12.22
N ARG A 227 -9.68 28.90 10.89
CA ARG A 227 -10.51 28.04 10.03
C ARG A 227 -10.35 26.56 10.39
N LEU A 228 -9.11 26.13 10.62
CA LEU A 228 -8.82 24.77 11.06
C LEU A 228 -9.52 24.43 12.38
N ALA A 229 -9.43 25.34 13.35
CA ALA A 229 -10.04 25.18 14.68
C ALA A 229 -11.57 25.16 14.61
N VAL A 230 -12.21 26.02 13.82
CA VAL A 230 -13.68 26.03 13.65
C VAL A 230 -14.16 24.70 13.07
N ASP A 231 -13.60 24.26 11.93
CA ASP A 231 -14.02 22.98 11.32
C ASP A 231 -13.64 21.77 12.20
N LEU A 232 -12.67 21.91 13.12
CA LEU A 232 -12.41 20.88 14.13
C LEU A 232 -13.52 20.87 15.18
N MET A 233 -13.89 22.02 15.75
CA MET A 233 -14.95 22.13 16.74
C MET A 233 -16.31 21.65 16.20
N ASP A 234 -16.65 22.03 14.96
CA ASP A 234 -17.85 21.55 14.26
C ASP A 234 -17.88 20.02 14.15
N ARG A 235 -16.71 19.38 14.02
CA ARG A 235 -16.60 17.91 14.00
C ARG A 235 -16.82 17.32 15.40
N TYR A 236 -16.28 17.94 16.44
CA TYR A 236 -16.50 17.48 17.83
C TYR A 236 -17.97 17.58 18.20
N GLU A 237 -18.63 18.69 17.86
CA GLU A 237 -20.05 18.89 18.10
C GLU A 237 -20.91 17.86 17.35
N ARG A 238 -20.65 17.65 16.05
CA ARG A 238 -21.37 16.65 15.24
C ARG A 238 -21.26 15.23 15.79
N ASN A 239 -20.09 14.88 16.34
CA ASN A 239 -19.85 13.58 16.92
C ASN A 239 -20.19 13.50 18.42
N GLN A 240 -20.72 14.58 19.02
CA GLN A 240 -21.04 14.68 20.45
C GLN A 240 -19.84 14.37 21.36
N TRP A 241 -18.64 14.77 20.93
CA TRP A 241 -17.41 14.60 21.71
C TRP A 241 -17.19 15.78 22.67
N GLU A 242 -16.54 15.51 23.80
CA GLU A 242 -16.07 16.59 24.68
C GLU A 242 -15.03 17.45 23.94
N PRO A 243 -15.17 18.79 23.98
CA PRO A 243 -14.17 19.69 23.43
C PRO A 243 -12.74 19.41 23.93
N PRO A 244 -11.71 19.60 23.10
CA PRO A 244 -10.32 19.51 23.54
C PRO A 244 -10.05 20.49 24.69
N ARG A 245 -9.37 20.00 25.74
CA ARG A 245 -9.02 20.80 26.93
C ARG A 245 -7.70 21.55 26.75
N VAL A 246 -6.81 20.99 25.94
CA VAL A 246 -5.47 21.53 25.70
C VAL A 246 -5.19 21.47 24.21
N LEU A 247 -4.71 22.58 23.66
CA LEU A 247 -4.13 22.68 22.33
C LEU A 247 -2.75 23.32 22.47
N TYR A 248 -1.70 22.64 22.02
CA TYR A 248 -0.35 23.17 22.05
C TYR A 248 0.35 22.99 20.70
N VAL A 249 1.28 23.88 20.40
CA VAL A 249 2.13 23.78 19.20
C VAL A 249 3.48 23.25 19.62
N ASP A 250 3.96 22.23 18.94
CA ASP A 250 5.33 21.75 19.10
C ASP A 250 6.27 22.70 18.36
N LYS A 251 6.54 23.84 18.98
CA LYS A 251 7.70 24.63 18.61
C LYS A 251 8.85 24.01 19.39
N ASP A 252 9.94 23.67 18.72
CA ASP A 252 11.24 23.28 19.29
C ASP A 252 11.86 24.41 20.17
N CYS A 253 11.07 25.01 21.05
CA CYS A 253 11.35 26.19 21.87
C CYS A 253 12.36 25.91 22.99
N CYS A 254 12.92 24.71 23.06
CA CYS A 254 13.95 24.37 24.04
C CYS A 254 15.39 24.48 23.52
N GLN A 255 15.62 24.94 22.27
CA GLN A 255 16.96 25.40 21.87
C GLN A 255 17.15 26.89 22.19
N GLY A 256 17.00 27.24 23.46
CA GLY A 256 17.26 28.58 23.99
C GLY A 256 18.58 28.59 24.76
N ALA A 257 19.60 29.20 24.14
CA ALA A 257 20.79 29.80 24.75
C ALA A 257 21.56 29.01 25.83
N SER A 258 22.67 28.40 25.40
CA SER A 258 23.91 28.31 26.19
C SER A 258 25.10 28.48 25.27
#